data_AF-A0A8B0SWP2-F1
#
_entry.id   AF-A0A8B0SWP2-F1
#
_cell.length_a   1.000
_cell.length_b   1.000
_cell.length_c   1.000
_cell.angle_alpha   90.00
_cell.angle_beta   90.00
_cell.angle_gamma   90.00
#
_symmetry.space_group_name_H-M   'P 1'
#
loop_
_entity.id
_entity.type
_entity.pdbx_description
1 polymer ?
#
loop_
_entity_poly.entity_id
_entity_poly.type
_entity_poly.pdbx_seq_one_letter_code
_entity_poly.pdbx_strand_id
1 'polypeptide(L)' 'MKERGIHPWGWIINNSLSIADTRSPLLCQRAQQELPQIEAVKNQHADRIALVPVLASEPAGIEKLRELMS' A
#
# COMPACT_ATOMS: atom_id res chain seq x y z
N MET A 1 13.51 14.15 -8.80
CA MET A 1 12.26 14.89 -9.10
C MET A 1 12.16 16.21 -8.33
N LYS A 2 12.32 16.22 -6.99
CA LYS A 2 12.32 17.47 -6.20
C LYS A 2 13.30 18.54 -6.72
N GLU A 3 14.52 18.14 -7.06
CA GLU A 3 15.55 19.06 -7.58
C GLU A 3 15.25 19.60 -8.99
N ARG A 4 14.23 19.07 -9.68
CA ARG A 4 13.74 19.58 -10.97
C ARG A 4 12.39 20.32 -10.83
N GLY A 5 12.00 20.67 -9.60
CA GLY A 5 10.73 21.34 -9.30
C GLY A 5 9.48 20.46 -9.40
N ILE A 6 9.64 19.14 -9.56
CA ILE A 6 8.51 18.21 -9.63
C ILE A 6 8.30 17.61 -8.25
N HIS A 7 7.20 18.01 -7.62
CA HIS A 7 6.76 17.49 -6.34
C HIS A 7 5.71 16.40 -6.55
N PRO A 8 5.87 15.22 -5.90
CA PRO A 8 4.86 14.17 -5.97
C PRO A 8 3.57 14.65 -5.31
N TRP A 9 2.44 14.43 -5.98
CA TRP A 9 1.12 14.78 -5.44
C TRP A 9 0.67 13.83 -4.32
N GLY A 10 1.16 12.58 -4.35
CA GLY A 10 0.85 11.56 -3.36
C GLY A 10 1.64 10.28 -3.63
N TRP A 11 1.50 9.32 -2.73
CA TRP A 11 2.19 8.03 -2.79
C TRP A 11 1.19 6.88 -2.74
N ILE A 12 1.48 5.81 -3.49
CA ILE A 12 0.73 4.55 -3.43
C ILE A 12 1.67 3.51 -2.84
N ILE A 13 1.31 2.94 -1.70
CA ILE A 13 2.01 1.83 -1.08
C ILE A 13 1.32 0.55 -1.55
N ASN A 14 1.97 -0.15 -2.47
CA ASN A 14 1.42 -1.37 -3.06
C ASN A 14 1.72 -2.60 -2.18
N ASN A 15 0.89 -3.64 -2.35
CA ASN A 15 1.12 -4.97 -1.80
C ASN A 15 1.25 -4.98 -0.27
N SER A 16 0.37 -4.21 0.39
CA SER A 16 0.36 -4.13 1.85
C SER A 16 -0.43 -5.28 2.46
N LEU A 17 0.19 -5.98 3.40
CA LEU A 17 -0.47 -6.99 4.22
C LEU A 17 -1.27 -6.37 5.36
N SER A 18 -0.96 -5.12 5.76
CA SER A 18 -1.66 -4.41 6.84
C SER A 18 -3.15 -4.17 6.59
N ILE A 19 -3.55 -4.09 5.31
CA ILE A 19 -4.95 -3.92 4.89
C ILE A 19 -5.49 -5.15 4.14
N ALA A 20 -4.75 -6.26 4.13
CA ALA A 20 -5.22 -7.51 3.54
C ALA A 20 -6.01 -8.33 4.58
N ASP A 21 -7.13 -8.93 4.18
CA ASP A 21 -7.86 -9.87 5.04
C ASP A 21 -7.13 -11.22 5.06
N THR A 22 -6.19 -11.35 5.99
CA THR A 22 -5.41 -12.57 6.20
C THR A 22 -5.58 -13.10 7.62
N ARG A 23 -5.79 -14.41 7.73
CA ARG A 23 -5.88 -15.13 9.01
C ARG A 23 -4.62 -15.92 9.34
N SER A 24 -3.63 -15.91 8.45
CA SER A 24 -2.38 -16.62 8.65
C SER A 24 -1.53 -15.89 9.70
N PRO A 25 -1.15 -16.53 10.82
CA PRO A 25 -0.36 -15.89 11.88
C PRO A 25 0.95 -15.27 11.38
N LEU A 26 1.60 -15.93 10.41
CA LEU A 26 2.84 -15.42 9.79
C LEU A 26 2.60 -14.13 9.00
N LEU A 27 1.49 -14.05 8.26
CA LEU A 27 1.15 -12.86 7.48
C LEU A 27 0.68 -11.72 8.37
N CYS A 28 -0.03 -12.01 9.47
CA CYS A 28 -0.36 -11.00 10.49
C CYS A 28 0.90 -10.44 11.15
N GLN A 29 1.90 -11.28 11.45
CA GLN A 29 3.18 -10.80 11.98
C GLN A 29 3.91 -9.91 10.97
N ARG A 30 3.89 -10.26 9.68
CA ARG A 30 4.45 -9.39 8.62
C ARG A 30 3.69 -8.07 8.47
N ALA A 31 2.37 -8.10 8.54
CA ALA A 31 1.53 -6.89 8.51
C ALA A 31 1.93 -5.90 9.62
N GLN A 32 2.21 -6.40 10.83
CA GLN A 32 2.71 -5.56 11.93
C GLN A 32 4.08 -4.94 11.65
N GLN A 33 4.95 -5.67 10.93
CA GLN A 33 6.27 -5.19 10.54
C GLN A 33 6.24 -4.12 9.44
N GLU A 34 5.12 -3.92 8.75
CA GLU A 34 4.93 -2.86 7.74
C GLU A 34 4.52 -1.50 8.36
N LEU A 35 3.95 -1.51 9.57
CA LEU A 35 3.41 -0.31 10.20
C LEU A 35 4.45 0.83 10.32
N PRO A 36 5.69 0.58 10.78
CA PRO A 36 6.69 1.66 10.90
C PRO A 36 7.04 2.32 9.56
N GLN A 37 7.09 1.55 8.47
CA GLN A 37 7.40 2.06 7.14
C GLN A 37 6.23 2.84 6.57
N ILE A 38 5.00 2.36 6.78
CA ILE A 38 3.78 3.09 6.37
C ILE A 38 3.70 4.44 7.11
N GLU A 39 3.98 4.44 8.42
CA GLU A 39 4.04 5.67 9.21
C GLU A 39 5.16 6.62 8.76
N ALA A 40 6.34 6.09 8.40
CA ALA A 40 7.42 6.92 7.87
C ALA A 40 7.01 7.62 6.55
N VAL A 41 6.36 6.91 5.63
CA VAL A 41 5.87 7.50 4.38
C VAL A 41 4.80 8.57 4.66
N LYS A 42 3.87 8.28 5.59
CA LYS A 42 2.82 9.21 6.02
C LYS A 42 3.36 10.48 6.64
N ASN A 43 4.35 10.37 7.51
CA ASN A 43 4.81 11.50 8.30
C ASN A 43 5.92 12.29 7.60
N GLN A 44 6.66 11.70 6.65
CA GLN A 44 7.88 12.30 6.10
C GLN A 44 7.85 12.54 4.58
N HIS A 45 6.96 11.89 3.83
CA HIS A 45 7.10 11.81 2.37
C HIS A 45 5.88 12.24 1.56
N ALA A 46 4.68 12.29 2.15
CA ALA A 46 3.46 12.58 1.39
C ALA A 46 2.32 13.16 2.25
N ASP A 47 1.63 14.19 1.74
CA ASP A 47 0.35 14.64 2.30
C ASP A 47 -0.81 13.69 1.94
N ARG A 48 -0.64 12.88 0.89
CA ARG A 48 -1.65 11.96 0.35
C ARG A 48 -1.06 10.58 0.17
N ILE A 49 -1.69 9.58 0.76
CA ILE A 49 -1.29 8.18 0.63
C ILE A 49 -2.50 7.32 0.31
N ALA A 50 -2.30 6.35 -0.59
CA ALA A 50 -3.19 5.22 -0.78
C ALA A 50 -2.44 3.92 -0.48
N LEU A 51 -3.12 2.98 0.18
CA LEU A 51 -2.63 1.62 0.42
C LEU A 51 -3.37 0.67 -0.52
N VAL A 52 -2.65 -0.25 -1.15
CA VAL A 52 -3.24 -1.29 -2.00
C VAL A 52 -2.97 -2.66 -1.36
N PRO A 53 -4.00 -3.48 -1.11
CA PRO A 53 -3.83 -4.73 -0.39
C PRO A 53 -3.12 -5.77 -1.25
N VAL A 54 -2.46 -6.73 -0.58
CA VAL A 54 -2.13 -8.01 -1.21
C VAL A 54 -3.41 -8.73 -1.60
N LEU A 55 -3.48 -9.17 -2.87
CA LEU A 55 -4.52 -10.08 -3.34
C LEU A 55 -3.97 -11.51 -3.40
N ALA A 56 -4.80 -12.47 -3.00
CA ALA A 56 -4.45 -13.90 -3.01
C ALA A 56 -4.22 -14.46 -4.42
N SER A 57 -4.77 -13.81 -5.44
CA SER A 57 -4.52 -14.12 -6.84
C SER A 57 -4.26 -12.83 -7.62
N GLU A 58 -3.48 -12.95 -8.69
CA GLU A 58 -3.12 -11.79 -9.50
C GLU A 58 -4.38 -11.06 -10.02
N PRO A 59 -4.43 -9.73 -9.91
CA PRO A 59 -5.55 -8.93 -10.43
C PRO A 59 -5.48 -8.80 -11.95
N ALA A 60 -5.58 -9.92 -12.64
CA ALA A 60 -5.71 -9.96 -14.09
C ALA A 60 -7.16 -9.69 -14.49
N GLY A 61 -7.36 -8.71 -15.39
CA GLY A 61 -8.68 -8.33 -15.89
C GLY A 61 -9.30 -7.14 -15.14
N ILE A 62 -10.23 -6.47 -15.82
CA ILE A 62 -10.84 -5.21 -15.34
C ILE A 62 -11.57 -5.38 -14.01
N GLU A 63 -12.22 -6.52 -13.80
CA GLU A 63 -13.01 -6.76 -12.59
C GLU A 63 -12.12 -6.82 -11.33
N LYS A 64 -11.04 -7.60 -11.38
CA LYS A 64 -10.11 -7.71 -10.25
C LYS A 64 -9.31 -6.42 -9.99
N LEU A 65 -9.09 -5.60 -11.03
CA LEU A 65 -8.49 -4.28 -10.85
C LEU A 65 -9.44 -3.32 -10.12
N ARG A 66 -10.75 -3.47 -10.29
CA ARG A 66 -11.75 -2.66 -9.57
C ARG A 66 -11.81 -3.01 -8.09
N GLU A 67 -11.58 -4.27 -7.73
CA GLU A 67 -11.49 -4.70 -6.33
C GLU A 67 -10.34 -4.03 -5.56
N LEU A 68 -9.31 -3.50 -6.25
CA LEU A 68 -8.24 -2.72 -5.61
C LEU A 68 -8.68 -1.30 -5.21
N MET A 69 -9.80 -0.82 -5.74
CA MET A 69 -10.29 0.55 -5.57
C MET A 69 -11.52 0.64 -4.65
N SER A 70 -12.16 -0.48 -4.35
CA SER A 70 -13.36 -0.59 -3.51
C SER A 70 -13.01 -0.74 -2.03
#